data_AF-A0A947IEA1-F1
#
_entry.id   AF-A0A947IEA1-F1
#
_cell.length_a   1.000
_cell.length_b   1.000
_cell.length_c   1.000
_cell.angle_alpha   90.00
_cell.angle_beta   90.00
_cell.angle_gamma   90.00
#
_symmetry.space_group_name_H-M   'P 1'
#
loop_
_entity.id
_entity.type
_entity.pdbx_description
1 polymer ?
#
loop_
_entity_poly.entity_id
_entity_poly.type
_entity_poly.pdbx_seq_one_letter_code
_entity_poly.pdbx_strand_id
1 'polypeptide(L)'
;MISKSKTNPFIGQWRITEMPMFSIELFEPPMLWIHDSDRGLLKFCGIEADVSYEISERDGRPFGEFTWLEPSRKPQCGRGWAVVDGETMNGRIYFHAGDQSEFRAVRVLVDPEEDAIKTLLRRGPITLDPACYPKSKAPTARNPVKQQSRGASVSKPSARKILKPQSPIPEPVRFALKDRLEKHLAENWDHTLVTLILRFRGAFAYVDTQDPTETIPTHLCRLTYLGDSDHWGFAFYKYSDDFYEKSRDWDGSFITTPEKAFDVAATVYLSGG
;
A
#
# COMPACT_ATOMS: atom_id res chain seq x y z
N MET A 1 0.93 38.38 29.44
CA MET A 1 0.91 36.95 29.84
C MET A 1 1.28 36.15 28.60
N ILE A 2 2.44 35.52 28.59
CA ILE A 2 2.93 34.72 27.46
C ILE A 2 2.17 33.39 27.51
N SER A 3 1.38 33.07 26.48
CA SER A 3 0.70 31.79 26.38
C SER A 3 1.75 30.68 26.28
N LYS A 4 1.74 29.73 27.22
CA LYS A 4 2.49 28.47 27.08
C LYS A 4 2.15 27.88 25.71
N SER A 5 3.11 27.83 24.79
CA SER A 5 2.92 27.07 23.56
C SER A 5 2.66 25.62 23.97
N LYS A 6 1.53 25.04 23.54
CA LYS A 6 1.33 23.60 23.62
C LYS A 6 2.45 22.98 22.79
N THR A 7 3.43 22.35 23.45
CA THR A 7 4.49 21.59 22.78
C THR A 7 3.82 20.55 21.88
N ASN A 8 4.11 20.59 20.58
CA ASN A 8 3.58 19.62 19.63
C ASN A 8 4.07 18.21 20.03
N PRO A 9 3.19 17.29 20.46
CA PRO A 9 3.59 15.99 21.01
C PRO A 9 4.18 15.06 19.93
N PHE A 10 3.95 15.36 18.66
CA PHE A 10 4.44 14.60 17.51
C PHE A 10 5.91 14.89 17.22
N ILE A 11 6.46 16.05 17.63
CA ILE A 11 7.86 16.42 17.36
C ILE A 11 8.80 15.36 17.94
N GLY A 12 9.82 15.01 17.15
CA GLY A 12 10.85 14.05 17.51
C GLY A 12 10.86 12.81 16.62
N GLN A 13 11.75 11.88 16.97
CA GLN A 13 11.97 10.65 16.23
C GLN A 13 11.14 9.51 16.81
N TRP A 14 10.50 8.76 15.93
CA TRP A 14 9.64 7.63 16.25
C TRP A 14 10.09 6.42 15.46
N ARG A 15 10.46 5.34 16.15
CA ARG A 15 10.77 4.06 15.50
C ARG A 15 9.48 3.29 15.33
N ILE A 16 9.14 2.92 14.10
CA ILE A 16 7.98 2.07 13.82
C ILE A 16 8.34 0.65 14.30
N THR A 17 7.51 0.06 15.15
CA THR A 17 7.74 -1.27 15.73
C THR A 17 6.75 -2.30 15.21
N GLU A 18 5.60 -1.86 14.68
CA GLU A 18 4.59 -2.73 14.13
C GLU A 18 4.01 -2.10 12.87
N MET A 19 3.93 -2.87 11.79
CA MET A 19 3.25 -2.46 10.56
C MET A 19 2.76 -3.69 9.79
N PRO A 20 1.62 -4.29 10.18
CA PRO A 20 1.27 -5.67 9.80
C PRO A 20 1.17 -5.95 8.30
N MET A 21 1.05 -4.90 7.47
CA MET A 21 0.94 -5.02 6.03
C MET A 21 2.27 -5.09 5.29
N PHE A 22 3.38 -4.70 5.92
CA PHE A 22 4.66 -4.56 5.25
C PHE A 22 5.81 -5.05 6.13
N SER A 23 6.86 -5.59 5.50
CA SER A 23 8.02 -6.10 6.25
C SER A 23 8.93 -4.94 6.67
N ILE A 24 9.03 -4.72 7.98
CA ILE A 24 9.77 -3.59 8.55
C ILE A 24 11.24 -3.92 8.89
N GLU A 25 11.69 -5.15 8.67
CA GLU A 25 13.04 -5.61 9.06
C GLU A 25 14.04 -5.62 7.89
N LEU A 26 13.61 -5.26 6.68
CA LEU A 26 14.35 -5.60 5.46
C LEU A 26 15.62 -4.76 5.20
N PHE A 27 15.81 -3.59 5.81
CA PHE A 27 16.95 -2.69 5.50
C PHE A 27 17.42 -1.82 6.69
N GLU A 28 16.70 -0.74 7.00
CA GLU A 28 16.98 0.19 8.08
C GLU A 28 15.84 0.17 9.10
N PRO A 29 16.09 0.50 10.39
CA PRO A 29 15.01 0.64 11.36
C PRO A 29 13.94 1.60 10.84
N PRO A 30 12.69 1.16 10.68
CA PRO A 30 11.66 1.99 10.12
C PRO A 30 11.40 3.18 11.08
N MET A 31 11.20 4.36 10.52
CA MET A 31 11.22 5.59 11.27
C MET A 31 10.26 6.61 10.70
N LEU A 32 9.58 7.33 11.59
CA LEU A 32 8.92 8.60 11.31
C LEU A 32 9.59 9.68 12.16
N TRP A 33 10.09 10.71 11.51
CA TRP A 33 10.65 11.88 12.17
C TRP A 33 9.78 13.10 11.86
N ILE A 34 9.35 13.81 12.91
CA ILE A 34 8.54 15.02 12.79
C ILE A 34 9.36 16.20 13.29
N HIS A 35 9.64 17.14 12.38
CA HIS A 35 10.37 18.37 12.65
C HIS A 35 9.43 19.46 13.17
N ASP A 36 9.95 20.50 13.80
CA ASP A 36 9.14 21.62 14.32
C ASP A 36 8.57 22.54 13.21
N SER A 37 9.04 22.36 11.98
CA SER A 37 8.80 23.25 10.83
C SER A 37 7.82 22.65 9.82
N ASP A 38 6.70 22.05 10.25
CA ASP A 38 5.67 21.39 9.42
C ASP A 38 6.11 20.23 8.48
N ARG A 39 7.40 19.87 8.53
CA ARG A 39 8.00 18.80 7.73
C ARG A 39 8.44 17.61 8.57
N GLY A 40 8.70 16.50 7.89
CA GLY A 40 9.23 15.28 8.50
C GLY A 40 9.88 14.36 7.49
N LEU A 41 10.33 13.21 7.96
CA LEU A 41 10.91 12.14 7.14
C LEU A 41 10.28 10.80 7.52
N LEU A 42 9.98 9.99 6.53
CA LEU A 42 9.43 8.64 6.71
C LEU A 42 10.34 7.63 6.02
N LYS A 43 10.76 6.61 6.76
CA LYS A 43 11.58 5.50 6.28
C LYS A 43 10.95 4.17 6.65
N PHE A 44 10.68 3.30 5.68
CA PHE A 44 10.29 1.90 5.90
C PHE A 44 10.27 1.16 4.56
N CYS A 45 10.46 -0.17 4.54
CA CYS A 45 10.33 -0.98 3.33
C CYS A 45 11.14 -0.45 2.11
N GLY A 46 12.32 0.10 2.36
CA GLY A 46 13.17 0.71 1.32
C GLY A 46 12.73 2.09 0.82
N ILE A 47 11.62 2.63 1.32
CA ILE A 47 11.13 3.98 1.01
C ILE A 47 11.83 5.00 1.89
N GLU A 48 12.25 6.12 1.31
CA GLU A 48 12.66 7.34 2.03
C GLU A 48 11.87 8.55 1.51
N ALA A 49 10.89 9.00 2.27
CA ALA A 49 9.92 9.99 1.84
C ALA A 49 9.91 11.26 2.70
N ASP A 50 9.76 12.40 2.04
CA ASP A 50 9.50 13.68 2.70
C ASP A 50 8.05 13.68 3.22
N VAL A 51 7.85 14.19 4.42
CA VAL A 51 6.54 14.29 5.08
C VAL A 51 6.15 15.75 5.26
N SER A 52 4.90 16.08 4.98
CA SER A 52 4.26 17.33 5.42
C SER A 52 3.12 16.97 6.35
N TYR A 53 2.98 17.69 7.46
CA TYR A 53 1.97 17.37 8.47
C TYR A 53 1.22 18.60 8.98
N GLU A 54 0.01 18.35 9.47
CA GLU A 54 -0.83 19.31 10.17
C GLU A 54 -1.36 18.65 11.45
N ILE A 55 -1.62 19.45 12.49
CA ILE A 55 -2.19 18.97 13.75
C ILE A 55 -3.59 19.54 13.88
N SER A 56 -4.56 18.66 13.98
CA SER A 56 -5.92 18.98 14.37
C SER A 56 -6.21 18.47 15.79
N GLU A 57 -7.39 18.79 16.31
CA GLU A 57 -7.90 18.22 17.57
C GLU A 57 -9.11 17.34 17.26
N ARG A 58 -9.12 16.09 17.74
CA ARG A 58 -10.26 15.17 17.65
C ARG A 58 -10.47 14.52 19.01
N ASP A 59 -11.72 14.52 19.49
CA ASP A 59 -12.09 13.99 20.81
C ASP A 59 -11.24 14.54 21.98
N GLY A 60 -10.86 15.83 21.89
CA GLY A 60 -10.03 16.51 22.89
C GLY A 60 -8.55 16.09 22.89
N ARG A 61 -8.10 15.36 21.86
CA ARG A 61 -6.72 14.87 21.73
C ARG A 61 -6.06 15.43 20.46
N PRO A 62 -4.76 15.75 20.50
CA PRO A 62 -3.99 16.09 19.30
C PRO A 62 -4.04 14.94 18.27
N PHE A 63 -4.36 15.28 17.04
CA PHE A 63 -4.50 14.35 15.91
C PHE A 63 -3.64 14.85 14.76
N GLY A 64 -2.56 14.13 14.46
CA GLY A 64 -1.64 14.47 13.38
C GLY A 64 -2.14 13.90 12.07
N GLU A 65 -2.27 14.72 11.04
CA GLU A 65 -2.54 14.31 9.66
C GLU A 65 -1.32 14.62 8.81
N PHE A 66 -0.93 13.70 7.93
CA PHE A 66 0.27 13.89 7.13
C PHE A 66 0.13 13.36 5.71
N THR A 67 0.91 13.94 4.80
CA THR A 67 1.14 13.44 3.44
C THR A 67 2.61 13.14 3.28
N TRP A 68 2.94 12.16 2.43
CA TRP A 68 4.33 11.79 2.18
C TRP A 68 4.59 11.56 0.70
N LEU A 69 5.82 11.85 0.26
CA LEU A 69 6.27 11.70 -1.11
C LEU A 69 7.73 11.22 -1.12
N GLU A 70 7.98 10.10 -1.79
CA GLU A 70 9.32 9.61 -2.08
C GLU A 70 9.83 10.24 -3.39
N PRO A 71 10.93 11.02 -3.36
CA PRO A 71 11.50 11.64 -4.55
C PRO A 71 12.40 10.65 -5.31
N SER A 72 11.81 9.59 -5.86
CA SER A 72 12.49 8.57 -6.65
C SER A 72 12.12 8.63 -8.14
N ARG A 73 12.79 7.85 -9.00
CA ARG A 73 12.44 7.73 -10.44
C ARG A 73 11.01 7.20 -10.66
N LYS A 74 10.45 6.49 -9.68
CA LYS A 74 9.07 5.99 -9.67
C LYS A 74 8.44 6.46 -8.35
N PRO A 75 8.04 7.74 -8.27
CA PRO A 75 7.68 8.34 -7.00
C PRO A 75 6.48 7.63 -6.38
N GLN A 76 6.64 7.24 -5.13
CA GLN A 76 5.54 6.76 -4.29
C GLN A 76 5.03 7.90 -3.41
N CYS A 77 3.73 7.92 -3.17
CA CYS A 77 3.15 8.95 -2.31
C CYS A 77 1.94 8.43 -1.56
N GLY A 78 1.52 9.19 -0.56
CA GLY A 78 0.41 8.77 0.26
C GLY A 78 0.02 9.79 1.32
N ARG A 79 -0.80 9.31 2.25
CA ARG A 79 -1.23 10.08 3.41
C ARG A 79 -1.24 9.22 4.65
N GLY A 80 -1.42 9.81 5.81
CA GLY A 80 -1.60 9.10 7.05
C GLY A 80 -2.15 9.98 8.14
N TRP A 81 -2.43 9.34 9.26
CA TRP A 81 -2.75 10.03 10.50
C TRP A 81 -2.08 9.32 11.67
N ALA A 82 -1.89 10.05 12.75
CA ALA A 82 -1.28 9.56 13.98
C ALA A 82 -1.91 10.21 15.21
N VAL A 83 -1.88 9.47 16.33
CA VAL A 83 -2.16 9.95 17.67
C VAL A 83 -1.00 9.57 18.58
N VAL A 84 -0.66 10.45 19.52
CA VAL A 84 0.42 10.23 20.49
C VAL A 84 -0.17 10.03 21.88
N ASP A 85 0.27 8.97 22.55
CA ASP A 85 0.03 8.70 23.96
C ASP A 85 1.38 8.47 24.66
N GLY A 86 1.90 9.53 25.28
CA GLY A 86 3.23 9.57 25.89
C GLY A 86 4.35 9.25 24.89
N GLU A 87 4.98 8.10 25.09
CA GLU A 87 6.11 7.60 24.28
C GLU A 87 5.67 6.66 23.14
N THR A 88 4.37 6.47 22.95
CA THR A 88 3.82 5.64 21.87
C THR A 88 3.05 6.50 20.88
N MET A 89 3.26 6.22 19.59
CA MET A 89 2.47 6.76 18.49
C MET A 89 1.74 5.62 17.79
N ASN A 90 0.44 5.80 17.56
CA ASN A 90 -0.37 4.88 16.79
C ASN A 90 -0.99 5.62 15.62
N GLY A 91 -1.11 4.96 14.48
CA GLY A 91 -1.65 5.63 13.31
C GLY A 91 -1.97 4.68 12.18
N ARG A 92 -2.23 5.29 11.03
CA ARG A 92 -2.42 4.57 9.78
C ARG A 92 -1.76 5.33 8.63
N ILE A 93 -1.03 4.60 7.80
CA ILE A 93 -0.43 5.07 6.55
C ILE A 93 -1.23 4.50 5.38
N TYR A 94 -1.42 5.30 4.34
CA TYR A 94 -2.12 4.99 3.10
C TYR A 94 -1.20 5.27 1.94
N PHE A 95 -1.06 4.33 1.02
CA PHE A 95 -0.41 4.52 -0.26
C PHE A 95 -1.41 5.01 -1.29
N HIS A 96 -1.03 5.96 -2.14
CA HIS A 96 -1.84 6.34 -3.30
C HIS A 96 -2.02 5.13 -4.22
N ALA A 97 -3.27 4.76 -4.49
CA ALA A 97 -3.63 3.57 -5.28
C ALA A 97 -3.09 2.22 -4.73
N GLY A 98 -2.55 2.22 -3.52
CA GLY A 98 -2.02 1.04 -2.85
C GLY A 98 -2.80 0.69 -1.59
N ASP A 99 -2.12 -0.03 -0.71
CA ASP A 99 -2.68 -0.51 0.54
C ASP A 99 -2.54 0.51 1.67
N GLN A 100 -3.20 0.21 2.79
CA GLN A 100 -3.09 0.98 4.02
C GLN A 100 -2.60 0.06 5.11
N SER A 101 -1.70 0.54 5.97
CA SER A 101 -1.28 -0.18 7.16
C SER A 101 -1.53 0.66 8.39
N GLU A 102 -2.09 0.02 9.43
CA GLU A 102 -1.85 0.52 10.78
C GLU A 102 -0.37 0.46 11.08
N PHE A 103 0.08 1.39 11.91
CA PHE A 103 1.41 1.35 12.47
C PHE A 103 1.39 1.68 13.95
N ARG A 104 2.35 1.12 14.66
CA ARG A 104 2.73 1.52 16.00
C ARG A 104 4.19 1.95 15.97
N ALA A 105 4.50 3.03 16.66
CA ALA A 105 5.85 3.52 16.82
C ALA A 105 6.14 3.93 18.27
N VAL A 106 7.41 3.86 18.65
CA VAL A 106 7.91 4.25 19.97
C VAL A 106 8.88 5.42 19.82
N ARG A 107 8.85 6.36 20.75
CA ARG A 107 9.77 7.49 20.74
C ARG A 107 11.20 7.00 20.92
N VAL A 108 12.10 7.57 20.13
CA VAL A 108 13.54 7.33 20.25
C VAL A 108 14.17 8.54 20.90
N LEU A 109 14.85 8.34 22.02
CA LEU A 109 15.63 9.37 22.74
C LEU A 109 17.05 9.48 22.17
N VAL A 110 17.18 9.43 20.85
CA VAL A 110 18.46 9.61 20.14
C VAL A 110 18.28 10.84 19.27
N ASP A 111 19.22 11.77 19.35
CA ASP A 111 19.23 12.91 18.46
C ASP A 111 19.31 12.40 17.01
N PRO A 112 18.54 13.00 16.07
CA PRO A 112 18.56 12.52 14.70
C PRO A 112 19.99 12.59 14.17
N GLU A 113 20.42 11.55 13.46
CA GLU A 113 21.75 11.52 12.85
C GLU A 113 21.93 12.79 12.00
N GLU A 114 23.02 13.51 12.23
CA GLU A 114 23.25 14.85 11.67
C GLU A 114 23.12 14.86 10.13
N ASP A 115 23.39 13.74 9.48
CA ASP A 115 23.25 13.52 8.03
C ASP A 115 21.80 13.38 7.55
N ALA A 116 20.89 12.84 8.35
CA ALA A 116 19.46 12.83 8.04
C ALA A 116 18.86 14.24 8.11
N ILE A 117 19.29 15.03 9.11
CA ILE A 117 18.94 16.46 9.24
C ILE A 117 19.50 17.24 8.04
N LYS A 118 20.79 17.05 7.70
CA LYS A 118 21.42 17.69 6.53
C LYS A 118 20.76 17.29 5.22
N THR A 119 20.31 16.04 5.07
CA THR A 119 19.60 15.56 3.87
C THR A 119 18.24 16.23 3.72
N LEU A 120 17.44 16.29 4.78
CA LEU A 120 16.14 16.96 4.81
C LEU A 120 16.26 18.48 4.55
N LEU A 121 17.30 19.12 5.11
CA LEU A 121 17.54 20.55 4.94
C LEU A 121 18.17 20.91 3.58
N ARG A 122 18.89 19.99 2.92
CA ARG A 122 19.45 20.17 1.57
C ARG A 122 18.42 20.01 0.46
N ARG A 123 17.34 19.24 0.69
CA ARG A 123 16.19 19.17 -0.22
C ARG A 123 15.47 20.51 -0.18
N GLY A 124 15.86 21.39 -1.11
CA GLY A 124 15.14 22.63 -1.42
C GLY A 124 13.67 22.36 -1.78
N PRO A 125 12.85 23.40 -2.07
CA PRO A 125 11.46 23.20 -2.46
C PRO A 125 11.36 22.14 -3.56
N ILE A 126 10.40 21.22 -3.42
CA ILE A 126 10.20 20.05 -4.29
C ILE A 126 10.19 20.52 -5.76
N THR A 127 11.32 20.35 -6.45
CA THR A 127 11.37 20.32 -7.90
C THR A 127 11.17 18.88 -8.31
N LEU A 128 9.92 18.49 -8.59
CA LEU A 128 9.66 17.32 -9.41
C LEU A 128 10.45 17.52 -10.71
N ASP A 129 11.39 16.62 -11.02
CA ASP A 129 12.08 16.64 -12.31
C ASP A 129 11.00 16.60 -13.42
N PRO A 130 10.93 17.61 -14.32
CA PRO A 130 9.98 17.61 -15.43
C PRO A 130 10.07 16.35 -16.31
N ALA A 131 11.19 15.63 -16.29
CA ALA A 131 11.37 14.35 -16.98
C ALA A 131 10.59 13.18 -16.33
N CYS A 132 10.17 13.29 -15.07
CA CYS A 132 9.33 12.31 -14.39
C CYS A 132 7.86 12.34 -14.85
N TYR A 133 7.46 13.35 -15.63
CA TYR A 133 6.21 13.30 -16.38
C TYR A 133 6.51 12.78 -17.80
N PRO A 134 5.88 11.68 -18.25
CA PRO A 134 5.89 11.37 -19.68
C PRO A 134 5.29 12.58 -20.38
N LYS A 135 6.05 13.21 -21.29
CA LYS A 135 5.55 14.29 -22.14
C LYS A 135 4.23 13.79 -22.73
N SER A 136 3.10 14.37 -22.28
CA SER A 136 1.84 14.11 -22.94
C SER A 136 2.07 14.49 -24.39
N LYS A 137 2.03 13.53 -25.31
CA LYS A 137 1.90 13.87 -26.73
C LYS A 137 0.64 14.71 -26.78
N ALA A 138 0.80 15.99 -27.09
CA ALA A 138 -0.32 16.88 -27.35
C ALA A 138 -1.27 16.12 -28.29
N PRO A 139 -2.58 16.13 -28.05
CA PRO A 139 -3.50 15.43 -28.91
C PRO A 139 -3.29 15.95 -30.33
N THR A 140 -2.80 15.08 -31.21
CA THR A 140 -2.71 15.38 -32.63
C THR A 140 -4.11 15.77 -33.08
N ALA A 141 -4.22 16.95 -33.70
CA ALA A 141 -5.47 17.47 -34.21
C ALA A 141 -6.23 16.36 -34.97
N ARG A 142 -7.37 15.93 -34.42
CA ARG A 142 -8.28 15.06 -35.15
C ARG A 142 -8.80 15.85 -36.33
N ASN A 143 -8.76 15.24 -37.52
CA ASN A 143 -9.47 15.72 -38.70
C ASN A 143 -10.93 16.05 -38.34
N PRO A 144 -11.50 17.14 -38.87
CA PRO A 144 -12.89 17.50 -38.59
C PRO A 144 -13.82 16.44 -39.18
N VAL A 145 -14.47 15.67 -38.31
CA VAL A 145 -15.58 14.79 -38.70
C VAL A 145 -16.78 15.69 -38.97
N LYS A 146 -17.24 15.68 -40.22
CA LYS A 146 -18.48 16.36 -40.64
C LYS A 146 -19.65 15.88 -39.78
N GLN A 147 -20.34 16.83 -39.16
CA GLN A 147 -21.64 16.62 -38.55
C GLN A 147 -22.61 16.10 -39.62
N GLN A 148 -23.09 14.88 -39.44
CA GLN A 148 -24.36 14.44 -40.00
C GLN A 148 -25.22 13.88 -38.89
N SER A 149 -26.29 14.60 -38.63
CA SER A 149 -27.40 14.23 -37.79
C SER A 149 -28.17 13.06 -38.42
N ARG A 150 -28.52 12.06 -37.60
CA ARG A 150 -29.83 11.38 -37.57
C ARG A 150 -29.84 10.33 -36.46
N GLY A 151 -30.92 10.33 -35.69
CA GLY A 151 -31.03 9.61 -34.44
C GLY A 151 -31.28 8.11 -34.57
N ALA A 152 -30.92 7.40 -33.52
CA ALA A 152 -31.66 6.28 -32.94
C ALA A 152 -31.10 6.05 -31.52
N SER A 153 -32.00 5.91 -30.55
CA SER A 153 -31.69 5.64 -29.15
C SER A 153 -30.97 4.30 -29.00
N VAL A 154 -29.72 4.33 -28.58
CA VAL A 154 -29.01 3.15 -28.06
C VAL A 154 -28.53 3.50 -26.65
N SER A 155 -29.02 2.73 -25.68
CA SER A 155 -28.70 2.84 -24.26
C SER A 155 -27.19 2.81 -24.02
N LYS A 156 -26.68 3.81 -23.29
CA LYS A 156 -25.27 3.87 -22.83
C LYS A 156 -24.95 2.64 -21.96
N PRO A 157 -23.83 1.93 -22.14
CA PRO A 157 -23.37 0.98 -21.14
C PRO A 157 -22.87 1.74 -19.91
N SER A 158 -23.29 1.20 -18.76
CA SER A 158 -23.13 1.69 -17.41
C SER A 158 -21.67 1.88 -16.97
N ALA A 159 -21.49 2.79 -16.01
CA ALA A 159 -20.26 3.15 -15.32
C ALA A 159 -19.33 1.97 -14.96
N ARG A 160 -18.00 2.21 -15.03
CA ARG A 160 -16.96 1.38 -14.40
C ARG A 160 -17.37 1.09 -12.95
N LYS A 161 -17.78 -0.15 -12.65
CA LYS A 161 -18.00 -0.59 -11.27
C LYS A 161 -16.65 -0.60 -10.57
N ILE A 162 -16.43 0.36 -9.68
CA ILE A 162 -15.34 0.31 -8.71
C ILE A 162 -15.60 -0.93 -7.85
N LEU A 163 -14.71 -1.92 -7.89
CA LEU A 163 -14.76 -3.07 -6.99
C LEU A 163 -14.60 -2.53 -5.55
N LYS A 164 -15.71 -2.53 -4.81
CA LYS A 164 -15.73 -2.12 -3.41
C LYS A 164 -15.57 -3.38 -2.55
N PRO A 165 -14.57 -3.44 -1.66
CA PRO A 165 -14.53 -4.46 -0.63
C PRO A 165 -15.82 -4.38 0.19
N GLN A 166 -16.42 -5.53 0.49
CA GLN A 166 -17.67 -5.61 1.24
C GLN A 166 -17.38 -5.62 2.76
N SER A 167 -17.87 -6.66 3.43
CA SER A 167 -17.65 -6.93 4.84
C SER A 167 -16.33 -7.67 5.08
N PRO A 168 -15.90 -7.78 6.34
CA PRO A 168 -14.91 -8.77 6.73
C PRO A 168 -15.28 -10.16 6.19
N ILE A 169 -14.27 -10.91 5.77
CA ILE A 169 -14.47 -12.25 5.22
C ILE A 169 -15.08 -13.12 6.32
N PRO A 170 -16.28 -13.71 6.13
CA PRO A 170 -16.89 -14.60 7.11
C PRO A 170 -16.02 -15.82 7.36
N GLU A 171 -15.97 -16.31 8.60
CA GLU A 171 -15.14 -17.45 8.98
C GLU A 171 -15.36 -18.70 8.10
N PRO A 172 -16.59 -19.08 7.70
CA PRO A 172 -16.80 -20.20 6.78
C PRO A 172 -16.13 -19.99 5.41
N VAL A 173 -16.10 -18.74 4.93
CA VAL A 173 -15.46 -18.39 3.66
C VAL A 173 -13.94 -18.44 3.80
N ARG A 174 -13.38 -18.09 4.96
CA ARG A 174 -11.94 -18.21 5.22
C ARG A 174 -11.49 -19.67 5.22
N PHE A 175 -12.24 -20.53 5.91
CA PHE A 175 -11.98 -21.97 5.93
C PHE A 175 -12.08 -22.57 4.52
N ALA A 176 -13.14 -22.24 3.77
CA ALA A 176 -13.30 -22.71 2.40
C ALA A 176 -12.18 -22.20 1.48
N LEU A 177 -11.78 -20.92 1.61
CA LEU A 177 -10.67 -20.35 0.83
C LEU A 177 -9.36 -21.08 1.11
N LYS A 178 -9.07 -21.35 2.39
CA LYS A 178 -7.89 -22.08 2.80
C LYS A 178 -7.87 -23.49 2.22
N ASP A 179 -8.93 -24.26 2.44
CA ASP A 179 -9.05 -25.64 1.96
C ASP A 179 -8.89 -25.71 0.43
N ARG A 180 -9.52 -24.80 -0.29
CA ARG A 180 -9.41 -24.69 -1.75
C ARG A 180 -8.00 -24.42 -2.22
N LEU A 181 -7.31 -23.44 -1.63
CA LEU A 181 -5.95 -23.08 -2.03
C LEU A 181 -4.93 -24.14 -1.63
N GLU A 182 -5.08 -24.77 -0.46
CA GLU A 182 -4.24 -25.90 -0.04
C GLU A 182 -4.42 -27.10 -0.97
N LYS A 183 -5.67 -27.42 -1.33
CA LYS A 183 -5.98 -28.47 -2.31
C LYS A 183 -5.46 -28.13 -3.71
N HIS A 184 -5.61 -26.87 -4.14
CA HIS A 184 -5.14 -26.45 -5.46
C HIS A 184 -3.62 -26.48 -5.56
N LEU A 185 -2.94 -26.02 -4.50
CA LEU A 185 -1.50 -26.17 -4.35
C LEU A 185 -1.12 -27.65 -4.44
N ALA A 186 -1.86 -28.52 -3.74
CA ALA A 186 -1.61 -29.95 -3.72
C ALA A 186 -1.68 -30.65 -5.08
N GLU A 187 -2.68 -30.28 -5.87
CA GLU A 187 -2.98 -30.95 -7.13
C GLU A 187 -2.13 -30.42 -8.30
N ASN A 188 -1.70 -29.16 -8.25
CA ASN A 188 -1.13 -28.46 -9.41
C ASN A 188 0.31 -27.98 -9.21
N TRP A 189 0.79 -27.90 -7.97
CA TRP A 189 2.11 -27.41 -7.62
C TRP A 189 2.82 -28.49 -6.80
N ASP A 190 4.06 -28.83 -7.13
CA ASP A 190 4.78 -29.91 -6.45
C ASP A 190 4.94 -29.55 -4.96
N HIS A 191 4.23 -30.27 -4.08
CA HIS A 191 4.12 -30.02 -2.64
C HIS A 191 5.44 -29.90 -1.89
N THR A 192 6.52 -30.40 -2.50
CA THR A 192 7.78 -30.64 -1.85
C THR A 192 8.55 -29.36 -1.52
N LEU A 193 8.12 -28.19 -2.02
CA LEU A 193 8.94 -26.96 -1.97
C LEU A 193 8.27 -25.74 -1.34
N VAL A 194 6.96 -25.71 -1.04
CA VAL A 194 6.34 -24.52 -0.44
C VAL A 194 5.15 -24.83 0.48
N THR A 195 5.05 -24.11 1.61
CA THR A 195 3.88 -24.11 2.50
C THR A 195 3.00 -22.88 2.23
N LEU A 196 1.68 -23.06 2.15
CA LEU A 196 0.73 -21.95 2.01
C LEU A 196 0.63 -21.15 3.32
N ILE A 197 0.80 -19.83 3.23
CA ILE A 197 0.55 -18.90 4.34
C ILE A 197 -0.60 -17.99 3.94
N LEU A 198 -1.69 -18.05 4.71
CA LEU A 198 -2.86 -17.19 4.53
C LEU A 198 -3.05 -16.27 5.72
N ARG A 199 -3.18 -14.97 5.44
CA ARG A 199 -3.49 -13.94 6.44
C ARG A 199 -4.78 -13.21 6.05
N PHE A 200 -5.71 -13.06 7.00
CA PHE A 200 -7.00 -12.41 6.75
C PHE A 200 -7.09 -11.06 7.48
N ARG A 201 -7.48 -10.00 6.77
CA ARG A 201 -7.69 -8.66 7.37
C ARG A 201 -8.87 -7.96 6.71
N GLY A 202 -9.95 -7.75 7.46
CA GLY A 202 -11.17 -7.16 6.91
C GLY A 202 -11.67 -7.98 5.71
N ALA A 203 -11.90 -7.31 4.58
CA ALA A 203 -12.36 -7.95 3.34
C ALA A 203 -11.19 -8.54 2.51
N PHE A 204 -9.97 -8.61 3.03
CA PHE A 204 -8.80 -9.04 2.27
C PHE A 204 -8.21 -10.34 2.81
N ALA A 205 -7.77 -11.20 1.89
CA ALA A 205 -6.93 -12.36 2.16
C ALA A 205 -5.58 -12.16 1.45
N TYR A 206 -4.49 -12.29 2.19
CA TYR A 206 -3.13 -12.20 1.70
C TYR A 206 -2.59 -13.61 1.55
N VAL A 207 -2.05 -13.89 0.37
CA VAL A 207 -1.62 -15.21 -0.07
C VAL A 207 -0.13 -15.17 -0.29
N ASP A 208 0.58 -15.90 0.56
CA ASP A 208 2.04 -16.03 0.55
C ASP A 208 2.39 -17.53 0.51
N THR A 209 3.63 -17.84 0.12
CA THR A 209 4.20 -19.19 0.19
C THR A 209 5.53 -19.17 0.89
N GLN A 210 5.79 -20.17 1.73
CA GLN A 210 7.06 -20.33 2.43
C GLN A 210 7.84 -21.50 1.83
N ASP A 211 8.96 -21.21 1.17
CA ASP A 211 9.93 -22.22 0.80
C ASP A 211 10.78 -22.59 2.04
N PRO A 212 11.01 -23.88 2.34
CA PRO A 212 11.85 -24.26 3.49
C PRO A 212 13.32 -23.86 3.34
N THR A 213 13.79 -23.56 2.12
CA THR A 213 15.15 -23.11 1.82
C THR A 213 15.30 -21.59 1.94
N GLU A 214 14.20 -20.83 1.85
CA GLU A 214 14.20 -19.38 1.96
C GLU A 214 13.82 -18.92 3.38
N THR A 215 14.44 -17.83 3.85
CA THR A 215 14.15 -17.28 5.19
C THR A 215 12.90 -16.40 5.21
N ILE A 216 12.51 -15.87 4.05
CA ILE A 216 11.43 -14.90 3.91
C ILE A 216 10.31 -15.55 3.09
N PRO A 217 9.03 -15.40 3.48
CA PRO A 217 7.92 -15.85 2.65
C PRO A 217 7.87 -15.12 1.31
N THR A 218 7.54 -15.85 0.26
CA THR A 218 7.25 -15.32 -1.07
C THR A 218 5.83 -14.78 -1.11
N HIS A 219 5.68 -13.46 -1.23
CA HIS A 219 4.40 -12.78 -1.39
C HIS A 219 3.86 -12.98 -2.80
N LEU A 220 2.65 -13.56 -2.92
CA LEU A 220 2.06 -13.87 -4.22
C LEU A 220 1.01 -12.83 -4.60
N CYS A 221 -0.10 -12.78 -3.85
CA CYS A 221 -1.22 -11.93 -4.20
C CYS A 221 -2.13 -11.61 -3.01
N ARG A 222 -2.99 -10.62 -3.21
CA ARG A 222 -4.06 -10.27 -2.29
C ARG A 222 -5.41 -10.43 -2.99
N LEU A 223 -6.28 -11.20 -2.34
CA LEU A 223 -7.66 -11.39 -2.75
C LEU A 223 -8.57 -10.43 -1.97
N THR A 224 -9.49 -9.78 -2.68
CA THR A 224 -10.51 -8.88 -2.12
C THR A 224 -11.87 -9.57 -2.17
N TYR A 225 -12.47 -9.79 -1.02
CA TYR A 225 -13.79 -10.39 -0.91
C TYR A 225 -14.88 -9.43 -1.37
N LEU A 226 -15.64 -9.85 -2.38
CA LEU A 226 -16.71 -9.08 -2.99
C LEU A 226 -18.10 -9.52 -2.53
N GLY A 227 -18.18 -10.42 -1.54
CA GLY A 227 -19.43 -11.00 -1.03
C GLY A 227 -19.73 -12.42 -1.55
N ASP A 228 -18.82 -12.99 -2.33
CA ASP A 228 -18.98 -14.27 -3.02
C ASP A 228 -17.71 -15.11 -2.85
N SER A 229 -17.86 -16.42 -2.64
CA SER A 229 -16.74 -17.33 -2.38
C SER A 229 -15.89 -17.64 -3.62
N ASP A 230 -16.44 -17.48 -4.81
CA ASP A 230 -15.79 -17.76 -6.10
C ASP A 230 -15.31 -16.50 -6.82
N HIS A 231 -15.83 -15.33 -6.44
CA HIS A 231 -15.57 -14.09 -7.14
C HIS A 231 -14.82 -13.09 -6.26
N TRP A 232 -13.52 -13.02 -6.46
CA TRP A 232 -12.61 -12.16 -5.69
C TRP A 232 -11.96 -11.10 -6.57
N GLY A 233 -11.75 -9.92 -6.02
CA GLY A 233 -10.87 -8.92 -6.62
C GLY A 233 -9.42 -9.35 -6.47
N PHE A 234 -8.64 -9.25 -7.53
CA PHE A 234 -7.25 -9.70 -7.56
C PHE A 234 -6.27 -8.52 -7.49
N ALA A 235 -5.25 -8.65 -6.66
CA ALA A 235 -4.11 -7.76 -6.66
C ALA A 235 -2.81 -8.57 -6.58
N PHE A 236 -1.90 -8.32 -7.51
CA PHE A 236 -0.62 -9.01 -7.60
C PHE A 236 0.41 -8.31 -6.72
N TYR A 237 1.24 -9.07 -6.00
CA TYR A 237 2.34 -8.46 -5.25
C TYR A 237 3.40 -7.94 -6.20
N LYS A 238 3.97 -6.77 -5.97
CA LYS A 238 5.02 -6.20 -6.82
C LYS A 238 6.27 -5.95 -5.99
N TYR A 239 7.21 -6.89 -6.04
CA TYR A 239 8.46 -6.83 -5.28
C TYR A 239 9.31 -5.58 -5.53
N SER A 240 9.21 -4.95 -6.71
CA SER A 240 9.99 -3.72 -6.97
C SER A 240 9.51 -2.53 -6.13
N ASP A 241 8.25 -2.56 -5.69
CA ASP A 241 7.56 -1.43 -5.07
C ASP A 241 6.95 -1.83 -3.71
N ASP A 242 7.19 -3.06 -3.25
CA ASP A 242 6.68 -3.66 -2.00
C ASP A 242 5.16 -3.47 -1.78
N PHE A 243 4.36 -3.58 -2.85
CA PHE A 243 2.92 -3.28 -2.80
C PHE A 243 2.04 -4.24 -3.62
N TYR A 244 0.77 -4.34 -3.25
CA TYR A 244 -0.25 -5.11 -3.98
C TYR A 244 -0.99 -4.25 -5.03
N GLU A 245 -0.69 -4.47 -6.31
CA GLU A 245 -1.29 -3.77 -7.44
C GLU A 245 -2.57 -4.47 -7.90
N LYS A 246 -3.69 -3.75 -8.03
CA LYS A 246 -4.93 -4.34 -8.58
C LYS A 246 -4.68 -4.82 -10.01
N SER A 247 -4.82 -6.13 -10.20
CA SER A 247 -4.46 -6.79 -11.43
C SER A 247 -5.67 -7.42 -12.10
N ARG A 248 -5.55 -7.62 -13.41
CA ARG A 248 -6.53 -8.35 -14.19
C ARG A 248 -6.07 -9.79 -14.33
N ASP A 249 -7.03 -10.68 -14.44
CA ASP A 249 -6.80 -12.04 -14.87
C ASP A 249 -6.46 -12.07 -16.38
N TRP A 250 -6.02 -13.22 -16.89
CA TRP A 250 -5.61 -13.40 -18.30
C TRP A 250 -6.75 -13.14 -19.30
N ASP A 251 -8.01 -13.26 -18.88
CA ASP A 251 -9.20 -12.91 -19.67
C ASP A 251 -9.52 -11.39 -19.63
N GLY A 252 -8.74 -10.59 -18.90
CA GLY A 252 -8.93 -9.17 -18.71
C GLY A 252 -9.95 -8.79 -17.62
N SER A 253 -10.53 -9.76 -16.91
CA SER A 253 -11.44 -9.54 -15.79
C SER A 253 -10.70 -9.03 -14.56
N PHE A 254 -11.33 -8.14 -13.80
CA PHE A 254 -10.85 -7.73 -12.47
C PHE A 254 -11.34 -8.65 -11.34
N ILE A 255 -12.19 -9.61 -11.68
CA ILE A 255 -12.77 -10.59 -10.78
C ILE A 255 -12.32 -11.96 -11.25
N THR A 256 -11.76 -12.75 -10.35
CA THR A 256 -11.31 -14.10 -10.66
C THR A 256 -11.57 -15.04 -9.48
N THR A 257 -11.41 -16.33 -9.73
CA THR A 257 -11.42 -17.36 -8.70
C THR A 257 -10.11 -17.34 -7.92
N PRO A 258 -10.12 -17.66 -6.62
CA PRO A 258 -8.89 -17.75 -5.82
C PRO A 258 -7.77 -18.56 -6.45
N GLU A 259 -8.10 -19.71 -7.05
CA GLU A 259 -7.15 -20.64 -7.66
C GLU A 259 -6.46 -20.03 -8.88
N LYS A 260 -7.23 -19.41 -9.78
CA LYS A 260 -6.67 -18.68 -10.93
C LYS A 260 -5.78 -17.51 -10.51
N ALA A 261 -6.21 -16.72 -9.51
CA ALA A 261 -5.38 -15.66 -8.96
C ALA A 261 -4.07 -16.20 -8.37
N PHE A 262 -4.14 -17.36 -7.70
CA PHE A 262 -2.96 -18.06 -7.20
C PHE A 262 -2.05 -18.48 -8.36
N ASP A 263 -2.57 -19.18 -9.38
CA ASP A 263 -1.77 -19.67 -10.50
C ASP A 263 -1.07 -18.54 -11.26
N VAL A 264 -1.75 -17.41 -11.48
CA VAL A 264 -1.14 -16.24 -12.13
C VAL A 264 0.03 -15.71 -11.30
N ALA A 265 -0.12 -15.64 -9.97
CA ALA A 265 0.94 -15.18 -9.08
C ALA A 265 2.10 -16.18 -8.94
N ALA A 266 1.76 -17.45 -8.73
CA ALA A 266 2.70 -18.54 -8.59
C ALA A 266 3.51 -18.77 -9.87
N THR A 267 2.92 -18.61 -11.06
CA THR A 267 3.67 -18.72 -12.33
C THR A 267 4.80 -17.70 -12.43
N VAL A 268 4.61 -16.51 -11.86
CA VAL A 268 5.64 -15.48 -11.91
C VAL A 268 6.70 -15.67 -10.83
N TYR A 269 6.29 -16.11 -9.64
CA TYR A 269 7.17 -16.12 -8.46
C TYR A 269 7.74 -17.48 -8.09
N LEU A 270 7.09 -18.56 -8.49
CA LEU A 270 7.47 -19.93 -8.13
C LEU A 270 7.98 -20.73 -9.33
N SER A 271 7.64 -20.37 -10.57
CA SER A 271 8.13 -21.07 -11.77
C SER A 271 9.52 -20.59 -12.27
N GLY A 272 10.22 -19.79 -11.47
CA GLY A 272 11.53 -19.21 -11.79
C GLY A 272 12.74 -19.94 -11.20
N GLY A 273 12.58 -21.15 -10.68
CA GLY A 273 13.66 -22.00 -10.13
C GLY A 273 14.31 -22.91 -11.15
#